data_AF-A0A4Q3JY78-F1
#
_entry.id   AF-A0A4Q3JY78-F1
#
_cell.length_a   1.000
_cell.length_b   1.000
_cell.length_c   1.000
_cell.angle_alpha   90.00
_cell.angle_beta   90.00
_cell.angle_gamma   90.00
#
_symmetry.space_group_name_H-M   'P 1'
#
loop_
_entity.id
_entity.type
_entity.pdbx_description
1 polymer ?
#
loop_
_entity_poly.entity_id
_entity_poly.type
_entity_poly.pdbx_seq_one_letter_code
_entity_poly.pdbx_strand_id
1 'polypeptide(L)'
;MKAVFPVAFSASLLFIPVLGCNSDSADDTVVEASRSERISEFADDVCDQYEKCEGFGEGKAYATEDDCERDYESKAGSLWPEAQCNDRQIDSNNYQACLAQVQAYACSSGAASIAEGIQALDKCSAANVCTDPAD
;
A
#
# COMPACT_ATOMS: atom_id res chain seq x y z
N MET A 1 -9.99 47.63 38.44
CA MET A 1 -9.73 46.16 38.41
C MET A 1 -11.03 45.55 37.89
N LYS A 2 -11.14 44.91 36.72
CA LYS A 2 -10.18 44.14 35.90
C LYS A 2 -9.74 42.86 36.63
N ALA A 3 -10.10 41.64 36.20
CA ALA A 3 -11.08 41.21 35.16
C ALA A 3 -11.72 39.84 35.60
N VAL A 4 -12.07 38.79 34.83
CA VAL A 4 -11.84 38.41 33.41
C VAL A 4 -12.73 37.22 32.96
N PHE A 5 -13.07 37.14 31.65
CA PHE A 5 -13.57 35.96 30.89
C PHE A 5 -14.93 35.30 31.28
N PRO A 6 -15.64 34.54 30.39
CA PRO A 6 -15.16 33.75 29.23
C PRO A 6 -15.76 34.10 27.84
N VAL A 7 -15.31 33.30 26.86
CA VAL A 7 -15.46 33.33 25.39
C VAL A 7 -15.38 31.85 24.95
N ALA A 8 -16.03 31.33 23.89
CA ALA A 8 -16.46 31.93 22.63
C ALA A 8 -17.76 31.33 22.02
N PHE A 9 -18.23 31.96 20.93
CA PHE A 9 -18.94 31.41 19.75
C PHE A 9 -20.22 30.56 19.90
N SER A 10 -21.27 31.00 19.18
CA SER A 10 -22.51 30.25 18.95
C SER A 10 -22.28 29.05 18.01
N ALA A 11 -22.81 27.88 18.39
CA ALA A 11 -22.86 26.71 17.51
C ALA A 11 -24.03 26.83 16.51
N SER A 12 -23.72 27.04 15.23
CA SER A 12 -24.70 26.94 14.14
C SER A 12 -24.79 25.49 13.64
N LEU A 13 -25.93 24.85 13.85
CA LEU A 13 -26.22 23.50 13.33
C LEU A 13 -26.42 23.57 11.81
N LEU A 14 -25.49 23.00 11.04
CA LEU A 14 -25.68 22.70 9.62
C LEU A 14 -25.83 21.19 9.44
N PHE A 15 -27.07 20.76 9.17
CA PHE A 15 -27.33 19.44 8.61
C PHE A 15 -26.81 19.41 7.17
N ILE A 16 -25.77 18.61 6.90
CA ILE A 16 -25.38 18.24 5.54
C ILE A 16 -25.97 16.85 5.26
N PRO A 17 -26.80 16.67 4.22
CA PRO A 17 -27.39 15.36 3.90
C PRO A 17 -26.31 14.42 3.34
N VAL A 18 -26.22 13.21 3.90
CA VAL A 18 -25.30 12.18 3.42
C VAL A 18 -25.87 11.55 2.15
N LEU A 19 -25.39 11.99 0.99
CA LEU A 19 -25.74 11.47 -0.33
C LEU A 19 -24.50 11.41 -1.22
N GLY A 20 -24.22 10.23 -1.77
CA GLY A 20 -23.15 10.01 -2.76
C GLY A 20 -21.84 9.50 -2.17
N CYS A 21 -21.68 8.19 -2.10
CA CYS A 21 -20.37 7.58 -2.37
C CYS A 21 -20.19 7.63 -3.89
N ASN A 22 -19.35 8.51 -4.41
CA ASN A 22 -19.02 8.56 -5.84
C ASN A 22 -17.66 9.24 -6.04
N SER A 23 -16.98 8.87 -7.12
CA SER A 23 -15.71 9.43 -7.58
C SER A 23 -14.55 9.19 -6.63
N ASP A 24 -13.96 8.00 -6.79
CA ASP A 24 -12.54 7.89 -7.10
C ASP A 24 -12.02 9.22 -7.69
N SER A 25 -11.15 9.87 -6.93
CA SER A 25 -10.35 11.00 -7.38
C SER A 25 -8.93 10.55 -7.07
N ALA A 26 -8.12 10.28 -8.10
CA ALA A 26 -6.68 10.25 -7.90
C ALA A 26 -6.27 11.59 -7.28
N ASP A 27 -5.49 11.59 -6.21
CA ASP A 27 -5.10 12.84 -5.55
C ASP A 27 -3.98 13.50 -6.37
N ASP A 28 -4.41 14.22 -7.40
CA ASP A 28 -3.63 15.02 -8.34
C ASP A 28 -2.75 16.12 -7.66
N THR A 29 -2.81 16.22 -6.31
CA THR A 29 -1.94 17.10 -5.50
C THR A 29 -0.84 16.35 -4.76
N VAL A 30 -0.89 15.02 -4.68
CA VAL A 30 0.16 14.15 -4.13
C VAL A 30 1.12 13.75 -5.26
N VAL A 31 2.41 14.02 -5.07
CA VAL A 31 3.44 13.51 -5.98
C VAL A 31 3.64 12.03 -5.67
N GLU A 32 3.02 11.17 -6.47
CA GLU A 32 3.17 9.72 -6.33
C GLU A 32 4.63 9.27 -6.44
N ALA A 33 4.97 8.21 -5.72
CA ALA A 33 6.32 7.66 -5.69
C ALA A 33 6.68 7.00 -7.03
N SER A 34 7.97 6.88 -7.33
CA SER A 34 8.40 6.22 -8.57
C SER A 34 8.12 4.71 -8.54
N ARG A 35 7.95 4.09 -9.70
CA ARG A 35 7.71 2.64 -9.82
C ARG A 35 8.76 1.80 -9.07
N SER A 36 10.03 2.18 -9.20
CA SER A 36 11.16 1.54 -8.50
C SER A 36 11.12 1.71 -6.98
N GLU A 37 10.64 2.84 -6.51
CA GLU A 37 10.51 3.21 -5.10
C GLU A 37 9.36 2.41 -4.48
N ARG A 38 8.18 2.36 -5.13
CA ARG A 38 7.06 1.47 -4.75
C ARG A 38 7.42 -0.02 -4.74
N ILE A 39 8.28 -0.48 -5.66
CA ILE A 39 8.76 -1.87 -5.68
C ILE A 39 9.68 -2.16 -4.48
N SER A 40 10.51 -1.18 -4.09
CA SER A 40 11.44 -1.30 -2.96
C SER A 40 10.71 -1.18 -1.61
N GLU A 41 9.84 -0.18 -1.45
CA GLU A 41 8.91 -0.03 -0.31
C GLU A 41 8.10 -1.32 -0.10
N PHE A 42 7.58 -1.92 -1.16
CA PHE A 42 6.79 -3.16 -1.05
C PHE A 42 7.62 -4.37 -0.62
N ALA A 43 8.88 -4.44 -1.06
CA ALA A 43 9.77 -5.51 -0.63
C ALA A 43 10.13 -5.37 0.85
N ASP A 44 10.49 -4.15 1.28
CA ASP A 44 10.76 -3.75 2.66
C ASP A 44 9.55 -4.04 3.57
N ASP A 45 8.40 -3.37 3.36
CA ASP A 45 7.18 -3.50 4.18
C ASP A 45 6.67 -4.96 4.31
N VAL A 46 6.94 -5.84 3.34
CA VAL A 46 6.52 -7.25 3.37
C VAL A 46 7.56 -8.14 4.07
N CYS A 47 8.85 -7.87 3.91
CA CYS A 47 9.92 -8.62 4.57
C CYS A 47 10.09 -8.22 6.03
N ASP A 48 10.05 -6.92 6.33
CA ASP A 48 10.00 -6.35 7.68
C ASP A 48 8.76 -6.89 8.44
N GLN A 49 7.61 -7.06 7.78
CA GLN A 49 6.46 -7.76 8.39
C GLN A 49 6.68 -9.28 8.52
N TYR A 50 7.42 -9.93 7.62
CA TYR A 50 7.75 -11.35 7.74
C TYR A 50 8.76 -11.62 8.87
N GLU A 51 9.71 -10.71 9.15
CA GLU A 51 10.59 -10.80 10.33
C GLU A 51 9.78 -10.83 11.62
N LYS A 52 8.79 -9.93 11.74
CA LYS A 52 7.84 -9.86 12.87
C LYS A 52 6.98 -11.14 13.03
N CYS A 53 6.92 -12.00 12.02
CA CYS A 53 6.29 -13.32 12.07
C CYS A 53 7.29 -14.45 12.43
N GLU A 54 8.49 -14.11 12.92
CA GLU A 54 9.66 -15.00 13.04
C GLU A 54 10.01 -15.68 11.71
N GLY A 55 9.91 -14.95 10.59
CA GLY A 55 9.89 -15.51 9.23
C GLY A 55 11.18 -16.17 8.75
N PHE A 56 12.35 -15.70 9.18
CA PHE A 56 13.64 -16.11 8.60
C PHE A 56 14.30 -17.32 9.28
N GLY A 57 15.30 -17.90 8.59
CA GLY A 57 16.23 -18.88 9.14
C GLY A 57 16.11 -20.31 8.58
N GLU A 58 16.76 -21.27 9.24
CA GLU A 58 16.84 -22.65 8.77
C GLU A 58 15.46 -23.31 8.72
N GLY A 59 15.11 -23.91 7.58
CA GLY A 59 13.81 -24.55 7.35
C GLY A 59 12.65 -23.58 7.04
N LYS A 60 12.93 -22.27 6.86
CA LYS A 60 11.95 -21.27 6.41
C LYS A 60 12.03 -21.02 4.90
N ALA A 61 11.18 -20.13 4.40
CA ALA A 61 11.14 -19.77 2.97
C ALA A 61 12.38 -18.95 2.53
N TYR A 62 12.90 -18.09 3.41
CA TYR A 62 14.08 -17.26 3.18
C TYR A 62 15.08 -17.39 4.33
N ALA A 63 16.37 -17.37 4.02
CA ALA A 63 17.44 -17.46 5.02
C ALA A 63 17.69 -16.12 5.72
N THR A 64 17.58 -15.01 5.00
CA THR A 64 17.76 -13.63 5.48
C THR A 64 16.70 -12.70 4.87
N GLU A 65 16.72 -11.46 5.35
CA GLU A 65 15.94 -10.33 4.82
C GLU A 65 16.35 -9.99 3.37
N ASP A 66 17.66 -9.89 3.06
CA ASP A 66 18.17 -9.65 1.69
C ASP A 66 17.70 -10.69 0.64
N ASP A 67 17.41 -11.92 1.07
CA ASP A 67 16.86 -13.00 0.21
C ASP A 67 15.35 -12.86 0.03
N CYS A 68 14.66 -12.31 1.02
CA CYS A 68 13.24 -11.99 0.97
C CYS A 68 12.99 -10.78 0.06
N GLU A 69 13.72 -9.67 0.29
CA GLU A 69 13.55 -8.41 -0.41
C GLU A 69 13.72 -8.59 -1.92
N ARG A 70 14.86 -9.13 -2.35
CA ARG A 70 15.16 -9.40 -3.77
C ARG A 70 14.11 -10.24 -4.48
N ASP A 71 13.51 -11.20 -3.78
CA ASP A 71 12.48 -12.06 -4.36
C ASP A 71 11.13 -11.32 -4.45
N TYR A 72 10.81 -10.41 -3.52
CA TYR A 72 9.66 -9.52 -3.64
C TYR A 72 9.86 -8.36 -4.61
N GLU A 73 11.05 -7.76 -4.73
CA GLU A 73 11.36 -6.80 -5.79
C GLU A 73 11.12 -7.43 -7.18
N SER A 74 11.58 -8.67 -7.36
CA SER A 74 11.36 -9.44 -8.59
C SER A 74 9.88 -9.72 -8.86
N LYS A 75 9.10 -10.07 -7.82
CA LYS A 75 7.65 -10.31 -7.93
C LYS A 75 6.87 -9.03 -8.19
N ALA A 76 7.09 -7.97 -7.42
CA ALA A 76 6.46 -6.66 -7.61
C ALA A 76 6.83 -6.07 -8.98
N GLY A 77 8.10 -6.18 -9.40
CA GLY A 77 8.54 -5.80 -10.74
C GLY A 77 7.87 -6.59 -11.88
N SER A 78 7.37 -7.80 -11.60
CA SER A 78 6.61 -8.64 -12.54
C SER A 78 5.10 -8.37 -12.48
N LEU A 79 4.56 -8.04 -11.30
CA LEU A 79 3.16 -7.67 -11.06
C LEU A 79 2.82 -6.30 -11.62
N TRP A 80 3.77 -5.37 -11.53
CA TRP A 80 3.71 -3.98 -11.97
C TRP A 80 4.76 -3.76 -13.08
N PRO A 81 4.58 -4.31 -14.30
CA PRO A 81 5.55 -4.13 -15.37
C PRO A 81 5.62 -2.66 -15.81
N GLU A 82 6.80 -2.21 -16.22
CA GLU A 82 7.04 -0.81 -16.62
C GLU A 82 6.05 -0.31 -17.68
N ALA A 83 5.67 -1.16 -18.63
CA ALA A 83 4.70 -0.86 -19.68
C ALA A 83 3.24 -0.63 -19.22
N GLN A 84 2.94 -0.77 -17.92
CA GLN A 84 1.62 -0.52 -17.32
C GLN A 84 1.66 0.43 -16.12
N CYS A 85 2.85 0.80 -15.62
CA CYS A 85 3.04 1.39 -14.30
C CYS A 85 4.24 2.37 -14.27
N ASN A 86 4.52 3.08 -15.37
CA ASN A 86 5.68 3.99 -15.47
C ASN A 86 5.39 5.35 -14.83
N ASP A 87 6.37 6.27 -14.78
CA ASP A 87 6.13 7.71 -14.58
C ASP A 87 5.21 8.09 -13.39
N ARG A 88 5.28 7.32 -12.29
CA ARG A 88 4.48 7.45 -11.04
C ARG A 88 3.02 6.97 -11.13
N GLN A 89 2.70 6.14 -12.11
CA GLN A 89 1.40 5.47 -12.29
C GLN A 89 1.21 4.31 -11.28
N ILE A 90 1.38 4.56 -9.98
CA ILE A 90 1.01 3.62 -8.90
C ILE A 90 0.26 4.43 -7.86
N ASP A 91 -1.07 4.24 -7.77
CA ASP A 91 -1.92 4.95 -6.82
C ASP A 91 -1.65 4.48 -5.39
N SER A 92 -1.38 5.43 -4.50
CA SER A 92 -1.15 5.19 -3.06
C SER A 92 -2.24 4.34 -2.42
N ASN A 93 -3.51 4.53 -2.80
CA ASN A 93 -4.63 3.88 -2.12
C ASN A 93 -4.72 2.40 -2.46
N ASN A 94 -4.62 2.03 -3.73
CA ASN A 94 -4.60 0.64 -4.19
C ASN A 94 -3.26 -0.05 -3.87
N TYR A 95 -2.14 0.68 -3.88
CA TYR A 95 -0.86 0.19 -3.34
C TYR A 95 -1.00 -0.23 -1.86
N GLN A 96 -1.51 0.66 -1.00
CA GLN A 96 -1.72 0.36 0.42
C GLN A 96 -2.77 -0.74 0.64
N ALA A 97 -3.82 -0.80 -0.19
CA ALA A 97 -4.82 -1.87 -0.14
C ALA A 97 -4.24 -3.24 -0.55
N CYS A 98 -3.31 -3.28 -1.51
CA CYS A 98 -2.53 -4.48 -1.82
C CYS A 98 -1.65 -4.87 -0.63
N LEU A 99 -0.79 -3.94 -0.16
CA LEU A 99 0.18 -4.19 0.89
C LEU A 99 -0.46 -4.73 2.18
N ALA A 100 -1.57 -4.12 2.63
CA ALA A 100 -2.27 -4.55 3.83
C ALA A 100 -2.83 -5.99 3.73
N GLN A 101 -3.20 -6.46 2.53
CA GLN A 101 -3.57 -7.87 2.33
C GLN A 101 -2.33 -8.77 2.43
N VAL A 102 -1.25 -8.41 1.72
CA VAL A 102 0.00 -9.18 1.64
C VAL A 102 0.62 -9.36 3.04
N GLN A 103 0.66 -8.29 3.83
CA GLN A 103 1.07 -8.31 5.24
C GLN A 103 0.16 -9.18 6.12
N ALA A 104 -1.17 -9.18 5.89
CA ALA A 104 -2.10 -10.05 6.62
C ALA A 104 -1.90 -11.55 6.31
N TYR A 105 -1.46 -11.90 5.10
CA TYR A 105 -1.07 -13.27 4.75
C TYR A 105 0.30 -13.69 5.34
N ALA A 106 1.13 -12.75 5.77
CA ALA A 106 2.52 -13.02 6.11
C ALA A 106 2.71 -13.98 7.29
N CYS A 107 2.03 -13.70 8.40
CA CYS A 107 2.11 -14.57 9.57
C CYS A 107 1.20 -15.82 9.46
N SER A 108 0.23 -15.85 8.53
CA SER A 108 -0.73 -16.96 8.42
C SER A 108 -0.29 -18.10 7.50
N SER A 109 0.46 -17.77 6.45
CA SER A 109 0.70 -18.69 5.33
C SER A 109 2.19 -18.90 5.01
N GLY A 110 3.08 -18.05 5.51
CA GLY A 110 4.52 -18.09 5.25
C GLY A 110 4.89 -17.57 3.86
N ALA A 111 6.09 -17.00 3.70
CA ALA A 111 6.39 -16.12 2.57
C ALA A 111 6.36 -16.77 1.17
N ALA A 112 6.66 -18.06 1.05
CA ALA A 112 6.44 -18.78 -0.22
C ALA A 112 4.97 -18.74 -0.66
N SER A 113 4.04 -18.93 0.29
CA SER A 113 2.59 -18.87 0.05
C SER A 113 2.09 -17.44 -0.13
N ILE A 114 2.68 -16.45 0.55
CA ILE A 114 2.39 -15.03 0.27
C ILE A 114 2.71 -14.74 -1.19
N ALA A 115 3.90 -15.13 -1.67
CA ALA A 115 4.42 -14.81 -3.00
C ALA A 115 3.56 -15.34 -4.16
N GLU A 116 3.01 -16.53 -4.03
CA GLU A 116 2.00 -17.07 -4.95
C GLU A 116 0.64 -16.37 -4.73
N GLY A 117 0.30 -16.05 -3.47
CA GLY A 117 -0.85 -15.25 -3.04
C GLY A 117 -0.94 -13.89 -3.74
N ILE A 118 0.03 -12.99 -3.56
CA ILE A 118 0.75 -12.35 -4.68
C ILE A 118 -0.05 -12.20 -5.99
N GLN A 119 0.23 -13.13 -6.89
CA GLN A 119 -0.27 -13.15 -8.26
C GLN A 119 -1.76 -13.54 -8.36
N ALA A 120 -2.34 -14.06 -7.28
CA ALA A 120 -3.78 -14.34 -7.14
C ALA A 120 -4.57 -13.21 -6.43
N LEU A 121 -3.89 -12.26 -5.77
CA LEU A 121 -4.51 -11.07 -5.20
C LEU A 121 -4.79 -10.07 -6.32
N ASP A 122 -6.02 -10.09 -6.83
CA ASP A 122 -6.57 -9.14 -7.80
C ASP A 122 -6.16 -7.68 -7.50
N LYS A 123 -6.23 -7.29 -6.22
CA LYS A 123 -5.84 -5.97 -5.70
C LYS A 123 -4.36 -5.60 -5.81
N CYS A 124 -3.48 -6.56 -6.08
CA CYS A 124 -2.06 -6.33 -6.31
C CYS A 124 -1.68 -6.38 -7.80
N SER A 125 -2.61 -6.66 -8.71
CA SER A 125 -2.33 -6.63 -10.15
C SER A 125 -2.15 -5.19 -10.65
N ALA A 126 -1.34 -5.00 -11.70
CA ALA A 126 -1.20 -3.70 -12.37
C ALA A 126 -2.54 -3.06 -12.78
N ALA A 127 -3.55 -3.86 -13.13
CA ALA A 127 -4.88 -3.38 -13.53
C ALA A 127 -5.71 -2.78 -12.37
N ASN A 128 -5.27 -2.93 -11.12
CA ASN A 128 -5.86 -2.28 -9.93
C ASN A 128 -4.89 -1.28 -9.27
N VAL A 129 -3.58 -1.56 -9.28
CA VAL A 129 -2.56 -0.74 -8.59
C VAL A 129 -2.07 0.43 -9.45
N CYS A 130 -2.05 0.27 -10.77
CA CYS A 130 -1.47 1.24 -11.68
C CYS A 130 -2.55 2.05 -12.41
N THR A 131 -2.37 3.38 -12.44
CA THR A 131 -3.30 4.33 -13.06
C THR A 131 -2.98 4.54 -14.55
N ASP A 132 -4.00 4.75 -15.38
CA ASP A 132 -3.78 5.23 -16.74
C ASP A 132 -3.30 6.70 -16.66
N PRO A 133 -2.28 7.14 -17.43
CA PRO A 133 -1.87 8.55 -17.51
C PRO A 133 -2.91 9.50 -18.15
N ALA A 134 -4.20 9.14 -18.13
CA ALA A 134 -5.32 9.86 -18.73
C ALA A 134 -6.56 10.01 -17.83
N ASP A 135 -6.55 9.46 -16.60
CA ASP A 135 -7.59 9.67 -15.56
C ASP A 135 -7.26 10.87 -14.65
#